data_AF-A0A961BHQ4-F1
#
_entry.id   AF-A0A961BHQ4-F1
#
_cell.length_a   1.000
_cell.length_b   1.000
_cell.length_c   1.000
_cell.angle_alpha   90.00
_cell.angle_beta   90.00
_cell.angle_gamma   90.00
#
_symmetry.space_group_name_H-M   'P 1'
#
loop_
_entity.id
_entity.type
_entity.pdbx_description
1 polymer ?
#
loop_
_entity_poly.entity_id
_entity_poly.type
_entity_poly.pdbx_seq_one_letter_code
_entity_poly.pdbx_strand_id
1 'polypeptide(L)'
;MKKRLLISLLALSGSLEAQDPGLTDTILPQVGQRGTTVEVVATGNFLRDAREVLFYQPGIRCTKFEKLSKIAGIHSKGPDHTIAAEPGTALKLTFEIAPDAPLGQHQLRIRTRDGLGELVTFWVTP
;
A
#
# COMPACT_ATOMS: atom_id res chain seq x y z
N MET A 1 -42.90 36.49 32.85
CA MET A 1 -43.30 35.14 32.40
C MET A 1 -42.20 34.58 31.51
N LYS A 2 -41.86 33.32 31.75
CA LYS A 2 -40.78 32.52 31.17
C LYS A 2 -40.92 32.41 29.65
N LYS A 3 -39.81 32.47 28.89
CA LYS A 3 -39.54 31.55 27.77
C LYS A 3 -38.05 31.59 27.42
N ARG A 4 -37.43 30.43 27.65
CA ARG A 4 -36.03 30.08 27.43
C ARG A 4 -35.74 30.13 25.93
N LEU A 5 -34.67 30.80 25.51
CA LEU A 5 -34.09 30.64 24.18
C LEU A 5 -32.73 29.98 24.33
N LEU A 6 -32.77 28.69 24.65
CA LEU A 6 -31.68 27.76 24.40
C LEU A 6 -31.90 27.19 22.98
N ILE A 7 -30.82 26.71 22.36
CA ILE A 7 -30.77 25.90 21.12
C ILE A 7 -30.37 26.71 19.87
N SER A 8 -29.06 26.85 19.67
CA SER A 8 -28.46 26.67 18.34
C SER A 8 -26.99 26.30 18.49
N LEU A 9 -26.73 25.02 18.76
CA LEU A 9 -25.42 24.39 18.56
C LEU A 9 -25.66 23.19 17.64
N LEU A 10 -25.99 23.48 16.38
CA LEU A 10 -26.27 22.48 15.37
C LEU A 10 -24.94 21.91 14.86
N ALA A 11 -24.65 20.72 15.36
CA ALA A 11 -23.67 19.72 14.96
C ALA A 11 -22.90 20.01 13.64
N LEU A 12 -21.60 20.28 13.79
CA LEU A 12 -20.61 20.11 12.74
C LEU A 12 -20.30 18.60 12.61
N SER A 13 -21.23 17.84 12.03
CA SER A 13 -21.03 16.42 11.73
C SER A 13 -20.08 16.30 10.54
N GLY A 14 -18.77 16.19 10.81
CA GLY A 14 -17.83 15.75 9.79
C GLY A 14 -18.18 14.33 9.36
N SER A 15 -18.24 14.07 8.06
CA SER A 15 -18.34 12.71 7.53
C SER A 15 -17.08 11.95 7.94
N LEU A 16 -17.19 11.13 8.98
CA LEU A 16 -16.19 10.13 9.31
C LEU A 16 -16.41 8.97 8.34
N GLU A 17 -15.73 9.01 7.20
CA GLU A 17 -15.63 7.82 6.35
C GLU A 17 -14.79 6.79 7.12
N ALA A 18 -15.46 5.73 7.59
CA ALA A 18 -14.77 4.56 8.10
C ALA A 18 -14.00 3.94 6.92
N GLN A 19 -12.68 4.01 6.99
CA GLN A 19 -11.81 3.38 6.00
C GLN A 19 -12.00 1.86 6.08
N ASP A 20 -12.37 1.26 4.95
CA ASP A 20 -12.58 -0.17 4.80
C ASP A 20 -11.27 -0.94 5.07
N PRO A 21 -11.27 -2.02 5.89
CA PRO A 21 -10.12 -2.93 5.97
C PRO A 21 -9.83 -3.54 4.59
N GLY A 22 -8.62 -3.35 4.06
CA GLY A 22 -8.21 -3.79 2.71
C GLY A 22 -7.34 -2.79 1.95
N LEU A 23 -6.52 -1.98 2.65
CA LEU A 23 -5.69 -0.93 2.04
C LEU A 23 -4.52 -1.48 1.20
N THR A 24 -3.98 -2.62 1.58
CA THR A 24 -2.92 -3.33 0.84
C THR A 24 -3.09 -4.82 1.05
N ASP A 25 -3.62 -5.50 0.04
CA ASP A 25 -3.95 -6.92 0.14
C ASP A 25 -2.72 -7.78 -0.16
N THR A 26 -1.89 -7.37 -1.11
CA THR A 26 -0.79 -8.21 -1.61
C THR A 26 0.33 -7.36 -2.19
N ILE A 27 1.55 -7.86 -2.07
CA ILE A 27 2.73 -7.40 -2.82
C ILE A 27 3.32 -8.58 -3.60
N LEU A 28 3.72 -8.35 -4.85
CA LEU A 28 4.35 -9.37 -5.71
C LEU A 28 5.46 -8.75 -6.57
N PRO A 29 6.63 -9.42 -6.75
CA PRO A 29 7.06 -10.61 -6.02
C PRO A 29 7.28 -10.32 -4.53
N GLN A 30 7.16 -11.35 -3.69
CA GLN A 30 7.43 -11.28 -2.24
C GLN A 30 8.86 -11.65 -1.88
N VAL A 31 9.77 -11.60 -2.85
CA VAL A 31 11.15 -12.08 -2.68
C VAL A 31 12.12 -11.20 -3.47
N GLY A 32 13.31 -10.99 -2.92
CA GLY A 32 14.39 -10.28 -3.58
C GLY A 32 15.76 -10.65 -3.00
N GLN A 33 16.78 -10.56 -3.84
CA GLN A 33 18.16 -10.83 -3.44
C GLN A 33 18.78 -9.59 -2.78
N ARG A 34 19.55 -9.78 -1.70
CA ARG A 34 20.30 -8.67 -1.08
C ARG A 34 21.30 -8.04 -2.07
N GLY A 35 21.50 -6.74 -1.96
CA GLY A 35 22.34 -5.98 -2.88
C GLY A 35 21.72 -5.74 -4.26
N THR A 36 20.43 -6.02 -4.45
CA THR A 36 19.72 -5.80 -5.71
C THR A 36 18.60 -4.77 -5.58
N THR A 37 18.10 -4.33 -6.72
CA THR A 37 16.88 -3.52 -6.82
C THR A 37 15.78 -4.36 -7.44
N VAL A 38 14.61 -4.41 -6.79
CA VAL A 38 13.46 -5.22 -7.21
C VAL A 38 12.24 -4.32 -7.39
N GLU A 39 11.56 -4.47 -8.52
CA GLU A 39 10.25 -3.86 -8.74
C GLU A 39 9.16 -4.76 -8.16
N VAL A 40 8.35 -4.21 -7.27
CA VAL A 40 7.28 -4.91 -6.55
C VAL A 40 5.96 -4.22 -6.85
N VAL A 41 4.96 -4.98 -7.25
CA VAL A 41 3.59 -4.49 -7.45
C VAL A 41 2.80 -4.74 -6.18
N ALA A 42 2.34 -3.66 -5.56
CA ALA A 42 1.36 -3.68 -4.49
C ALA A 42 -0.05 -3.54 -5.07
N THR A 43 -0.98 -4.38 -4.59
CA THR A 43 -2.40 -4.34 -4.91
C THR A 43 -3.23 -4.23 -3.64
N GLY A 44 -4.32 -3.47 -3.68
CA GLY A 44 -5.25 -3.28 -2.56
C GLY A 44 -6.19 -2.12 -2.85
N ASN A 45 -6.83 -1.58 -1.83
CA ASN A 45 -7.71 -0.42 -1.96
C ASN A 45 -7.01 0.87 -1.51
N PHE A 46 -7.44 2.02 -2.05
CA PHE A 46 -6.97 3.34 -1.61
C PHE A 46 -5.47 3.63 -1.75
N LEU A 47 -4.74 2.94 -2.63
CA LEU A 47 -3.32 3.18 -2.92
C LEU A 47 -3.06 4.47 -3.72
N ARG A 48 -4.10 5.21 -4.11
CA ARG A 48 -4.02 6.47 -4.89
C ARG A 48 -3.09 7.51 -4.28
N ASP A 49 -3.03 7.56 -2.94
CA ASP A 49 -2.32 8.54 -2.12
C ASP A 49 -1.28 7.86 -1.22
N ALA A 50 -0.68 6.76 -1.68
CA ALA A 50 0.46 6.13 -1.01
C ALA A 50 1.62 7.12 -0.82
N ARG A 51 2.16 7.18 0.39
CA ARG A 51 3.19 8.14 0.79
C ARG A 51 4.51 7.46 1.12
N GLU A 52 4.45 6.28 1.71
CA GLU A 52 5.62 5.67 2.32
C GLU A 52 5.42 4.16 2.47
N VAL A 53 6.52 3.42 2.41
CA VAL A 53 6.57 2.02 2.82
C VAL A 53 7.31 1.96 4.15
N LEU A 54 6.61 1.51 5.19
CA LEU A 54 7.16 1.32 6.52
C LEU A 54 7.74 -0.08 6.61
N PHE A 55 9.06 -0.20 6.68
CA PHE A 55 9.75 -1.46 6.97
C PHE A 55 9.98 -1.58 8.48
N TYR A 56 9.64 -2.73 9.06
CA TYR A 56 9.82 -2.99 10.51
C TYR A 56 11.22 -3.52 10.85
N GLN A 57 12.05 -3.74 9.83
CA GLN A 57 13.43 -4.19 9.95
C GLN A 57 14.30 -3.36 8.99
N PRO A 58 15.58 -3.12 9.32
CA PRO A 58 16.51 -2.42 8.44
C PRO A 58 16.88 -3.28 7.23
N GLY A 59 17.41 -2.64 6.18
CA GLY A 59 18.01 -3.33 5.03
C GLY A 59 17.22 -3.22 3.72
N ILE A 60 15.99 -2.71 3.74
CA ILE A 60 15.20 -2.45 2.53
C ILE A 60 14.72 -1.00 2.55
N ARG A 61 14.78 -0.33 1.39
CA ARG A 61 14.24 1.01 1.18
C ARG A 61 13.39 1.04 -0.08
N CYS A 62 12.24 1.71 -0.01
CA CYS A 62 11.45 2.02 -1.20
C CYS A 62 11.91 3.35 -1.80
N THR A 63 12.40 3.33 -3.04
CA THR A 63 12.97 4.50 -3.71
C THR A 63 11.99 5.16 -4.69
N LYS A 64 10.99 4.43 -5.18
CA LYS A 64 10.06 4.91 -6.19
C LYS A 64 8.66 4.35 -6.01
N PHE A 65 7.67 5.15 -6.35
CA PHE A 65 6.25 4.82 -6.38
C PHE A 65 5.67 5.19 -7.75
N GLU A 66 5.08 4.24 -8.46
CA GLU A 66 4.50 4.46 -9.79
C GLU A 66 3.10 3.86 -9.87
N LYS A 67 2.10 4.65 -10.24
CA LYS A 67 0.73 4.17 -10.38
C LYS A 67 0.63 3.22 -11.58
N LEU A 68 -0.03 2.08 -11.40
CA LEU A 68 -0.23 1.10 -12.47
C LEU A 68 -1.70 1.08 -12.90
N SER A 69 -1.91 1.00 -14.21
CA SER A 69 -3.23 0.78 -14.84
C SER A 69 -3.44 -0.65 -15.31
N LYS A 70 -2.40 -1.49 -15.24
CA LYS A 70 -2.43 -2.90 -15.63
C LYS A 70 -1.60 -3.72 -14.65
N ILE A 71 -2.08 -4.90 -14.29
CA ILE A 71 -1.38 -5.88 -13.44
C ILE A 71 -1.40 -7.26 -14.09
N ALA A 72 -0.44 -8.11 -13.73
CA ALA A 72 -0.44 -9.50 -14.17
C ALA A 72 -1.63 -10.24 -13.55
N GLY A 73 -2.41 -10.97 -14.36
CA GLY A 73 -3.59 -11.69 -13.91
C GLY A 73 -3.63 -13.10 -14.49
N ILE A 74 -3.82 -14.10 -13.63
CA ILE A 74 -3.84 -15.53 -14.00
C ILE A 74 -4.99 -15.85 -14.98
N HIS A 75 -6.08 -15.09 -14.96
CA HIS A 75 -7.26 -15.29 -15.82
C HIS A 75 -7.29 -14.41 -17.07
N SER A 76 -6.18 -13.72 -17.38
CA SER A 76 -6.10 -12.81 -18.52
C SER A 76 -6.05 -13.57 -19.84
N LYS A 77 -7.04 -13.35 -20.72
CA LYS A 77 -7.12 -14.00 -22.05
C LYS A 77 -6.23 -13.34 -23.13
N GLY A 78 -5.52 -12.27 -22.80
CA GLY A 78 -4.62 -11.55 -23.73
C GLY A 78 -3.21 -12.14 -23.79
N PRO A 79 -2.42 -11.82 -24.85
CA PRO A 79 -1.06 -12.34 -25.03
C PRO A 79 -0.09 -11.94 -23.90
N ASP A 80 -0.34 -10.81 -23.25
CA ASP A 80 0.52 -10.28 -22.17
C ASP A 80 0.11 -10.77 -20.78
N HIS A 81 -0.93 -11.61 -20.67
CA HIS A 81 -1.52 -12.07 -19.40
C HIS A 81 -1.76 -10.96 -18.35
N THR A 82 -2.21 -9.79 -18.79
CA THR A 82 -2.54 -8.65 -17.92
C THR A 82 -4.05 -8.38 -17.84
N ILE A 83 -4.49 -7.90 -16.67
CA ILE A 83 -5.81 -7.32 -16.44
C ILE A 83 -5.69 -5.82 -16.17
N ALA A 84 -6.73 -5.05 -16.52
CA ALA A 84 -6.83 -3.65 -16.15
C ALA A 84 -6.93 -3.53 -14.62
N ALA A 85 -6.14 -2.61 -14.06
CA ALA A 85 -6.22 -2.26 -12.65
C ALA A 85 -7.06 -0.98 -12.50
N GLU A 86 -8.00 -1.00 -11.57
CA GLU A 86 -8.79 0.17 -11.25
C GLU A 86 -7.90 1.30 -10.71
N PRO A 87 -8.22 2.58 -10.98
CA PRO A 87 -7.41 3.70 -10.52
C PRO A 87 -7.24 3.71 -8.99
N GLY A 88 -5.99 3.61 -8.54
CA GLY A 88 -5.67 3.62 -7.12
C GLY A 88 -5.77 2.26 -6.43
N THR A 89 -5.83 1.16 -7.17
CA THR A 89 -5.76 -0.20 -6.61
C THR A 89 -4.45 -0.94 -6.88
N ALA A 90 -3.59 -0.39 -7.75
CA ALA A 90 -2.28 -0.96 -8.06
C ALA A 90 -1.17 0.09 -8.08
N LEU A 91 -0.02 -0.27 -7.51
CA LEU A 91 1.14 0.60 -7.36
C LEU A 91 2.42 -0.21 -7.54
N LYS A 92 3.29 0.21 -8.46
CA LYS A 92 4.65 -0.30 -8.56
C LYS A 92 5.55 0.42 -7.57
N LEU A 93 6.31 -0.34 -6.82
CA LEU A 93 7.27 0.08 -5.83
C LEU A 93 8.65 -0.39 -6.28
N THR A 94 9.69 0.43 -6.08
CA THR A 94 11.07 0.01 -6.31
C THR A 94 11.77 -0.17 -4.98
N PHE A 95 12.10 -1.41 -4.64
CA PHE A 95 12.81 -1.75 -3.43
C PHE A 95 14.30 -1.88 -3.71
N GLU A 96 15.09 -1.09 -3.03
CA GLU A 96 16.55 -1.23 -2.97
C GLU A 96 16.88 -2.02 -1.70
N ILE A 97 17.50 -3.18 -1.87
CA ILE A 97 17.87 -4.09 -0.78
C ILE A 97 19.37 -3.95 -0.56
N ALA A 98 19.77 -3.57 0.65
CA ALA A 98 21.17 -3.37 1.00
C ALA A 98 21.98 -4.69 0.87
N PRO A 99 23.27 -4.65 0.52
CA PRO A 99 24.11 -5.86 0.45
C PRO A 99 24.25 -6.61 1.78
N ASP A 100 24.09 -5.90 2.89
CA ASP A 100 24.13 -6.40 4.27
C ASP A 100 22.74 -6.58 4.90
N ALA A 101 21.67 -6.49 4.10
CA ALA A 101 20.31 -6.69 4.58
C ALA A 101 20.15 -8.04 5.29
N PRO A 102 19.48 -8.10 6.46
CA PRO A 102 19.18 -9.35 7.14
C PRO A 102 18.45 -10.33 6.23
N LEU A 103 18.86 -11.60 6.24
CA LEU A 103 18.21 -12.64 5.45
C LEU A 103 16.88 -13.05 6.08
N GLY A 104 15.96 -13.53 5.24
CA GLY A 104 14.66 -14.04 5.67
C GLY A 104 13.55 -13.00 5.58
N GLN A 105 12.57 -13.09 6.48
CA GLN A 105 11.32 -12.35 6.38
C GLN A 105 11.44 -10.91 6.90
N HIS A 106 11.08 -9.95 6.05
CA HIS A 106 10.90 -8.54 6.37
C HIS A 106 9.42 -8.20 6.35
N GLN A 107 8.93 -7.61 7.44
CA GLN A 107 7.55 -7.13 7.52
C GLN A 107 7.48 -5.68 7.08
N LEU A 108 6.44 -5.32 6.35
CA LEU A 108 6.19 -3.95 5.90
C LEU A 108 4.71 -3.60 5.83
N ARG A 109 4.43 -2.29 5.82
CA ARG A 109 3.10 -1.72 5.57
C ARG A 109 3.22 -0.52 4.64
N ILE A 110 2.21 -0.29 3.82
CA ILE A 110 2.13 0.93 3.00
C ILE A 110 1.30 1.97 3.76
N ARG A 111 1.85 3.16 3.96
CA ARG A 111 1.14 4.29 4.56
C ARG A 111 0.57 5.16 3.46
N THR A 112 -0.72 5.46 3.54
CA THR A 112 -1.39 6.43 2.67
C THR A 112 -1.62 7.73 3.43
N ARG A 113 -2.25 8.73 2.81
CA ARG A 113 -2.68 9.96 3.51
C ARG A 113 -3.62 9.63 4.67
N ASP A 114 -4.54 8.69 4.47
CA ASP A 114 -5.72 8.49 5.30
C ASP A 114 -5.66 7.21 6.15
N GLY A 115 -4.57 6.44 6.06
CA GLY A 115 -4.47 5.18 6.80
C GLY A 115 -3.16 4.43 6.60
N LEU A 116 -3.15 3.24 7.19
CA LEU A 116 -2.04 2.30 7.13
C LEU A 116 -2.55 0.96 6.62
N GLY A 117 -1.90 0.44 5.59
CA GLY A 117 -2.21 -0.86 5.01
C GLY A 117 -1.87 -2.03 5.93
N GLU A 118 -2.33 -3.19 5.49
CA GLU A 118 -2.19 -4.46 6.18
C GLU A 118 -0.72 -4.87 6.20
N LEU A 119 -0.37 -5.67 7.21
CA LEU A 119 0.99 -6.17 7.36
C LEU A 119 1.25 -7.23 6.28
N VAL A 120 2.19 -6.94 5.39
CA VAL A 120 2.66 -7.89 4.38
C VAL A 120 4.13 -8.21 4.59
N THR A 121 4.59 -9.28 3.94
CA THR A 121 5.96 -9.78 4.09
C THR A 121 6.72 -9.79 2.78
N PHE A 122 8.00 -9.47 2.85
CA PHE A 122 8.97 -9.58 1.77
C PHE A 122 10.18 -10.37 2.24
N TRP A 123 10.67 -11.30 1.44
CA TRP A 123 11.76 -12.20 1.82
C TRP A 123 13.06 -11.79 1.15
N VAL A 124 14.11 -11.63 1.94
CA VAL A 124 15.46 -11.33 1.46
C VAL A 124 16.27 -12.62 1.35
N THR A 125 16.80 -12.88 0.15
CA THR A 125 17.65 -14.03 -0.14
C THR A 125 19.14 -13.62 -0.25
N PRO A 126 20.07 -14.59 -0.10
CA PRO A 126 21.52 -14.35 -0.16
C PRO A 126 22.05 -13.76 -1.46
#